data_AF-A0A6J6GWM5-F1
#
_entry.id   AF-A0A6J6GWM5-F1
#
_cell.length_a   1.000
_cell.length_b   1.000
_cell.length_c   1.000
_cell.angle_alpha   90.00
_cell.angle_beta   90.00
_cell.angle_gamma   90.00
#
_symmetry.space_group_name_H-M   'P 1'
#
loop_
_entity.id
_entity.type
_entity.pdbx_description
1 polymer ?
#
loop_
_entity_poly.entity_id
_entity_poly.type
_entity_poly.pdbx_seq_one_letter_code
_entity_poly.pdbx_strand_id
1 'polypeptide(L)' 'MTPRDAISAGATLVVIGRPITKSWSEGPQAMKSKARAIADEILN' A
#
# COMPACT_ATOMS: atom_id res chain seq x y z
N MET A 1 10.26 4.65 -6.10
CA MET A 1 9.29 3.80 -6.80
C MET A 1 8.08 3.63 -5.89
N THR A 2 7.04 4.40 -6.17
CA THR A 2 5.72 4.32 -5.54
C THR A 2 4.87 3.25 -6.24
N PRO A 3 3.76 2.80 -5.64
CA PRO A 3 2.79 1.96 -6.34
C PRO A 3 2.29 2.58 -7.65
N ARG A 4 2.08 3.91 -7.68
CA ARG A 4 1.70 4.64 -8.90
C ARG A 4 2.78 4.56 -9.98
N ASP A 5 4.05 4.72 -9.59
CA ASP A 5 5.17 4.60 -10.55
C ASP A 5 5.17 3.22 -11.21
N ALA A 6 4.90 2.15 -10.44
CA ALA A 6 4.84 0.79 -10.97
C ALA A 6 3.68 0.60 -11.95
N ILE A 7 2.50 1.16 -11.64
CA ILE A 7 1.33 1.14 -12.53
C ILE A 7 1.63 1.90 -13.82
N SER A 8 2.19 3.11 -13.72
CA SER A 8 2.58 3.91 -14.90
C SER A 8 3.65 3.24 -15.75
N ALA A 9 4.50 2.40 -15.14
CA ALA A 9 5.47 1.56 -15.84
C ALA A 9 4.86 0.29 -16.50
N GLY A 10 3.54 0.07 -16.36
CA GLY A 10 2.82 -1.04 -16.98
C GLY A 10 2.65 -2.28 -16.10
N ALA A 11 2.83 -2.17 -14.78
CA ALA A 11 2.62 -3.30 -13.87
C ALA A 11 1.14 -3.72 -13.83
N THR A 12 0.87 -5.00 -14.07
CA THR A 12 -0.47 -5.59 -13.94
C THR A 12 -0.82 -6.01 -12.50
N LEU A 13 0.21 -6.17 -11.66
CA LEU A 13 0.08 -6.47 -10.23
C LEU A 13 1.13 -5.68 -9.45
N VAL A 14 0.72 -5.05 -8.34
CA VAL A 14 1.62 -4.30 -7.45
C VAL A 14 1.54 -4.86 -6.04
N VAL A 15 2.68 -5.30 -5.50
CA VAL A 15 2.79 -5.87 -4.14
C VAL A 15 3.20 -4.77 -3.15
N ILE A 16 2.41 -4.58 -2.10
CA ILE A 16 2.62 -3.55 -1.07
C ILE A 16 2.82 -4.22 0.30
N GLY A 17 4.05 -4.60 0.60
CA GLY A 17 4.40 -5.27 1.87
C GLY A 17 4.81 -4.30 2.97
N ARG A 18 6.08 -3.88 2.95
CA ARG A 18 6.72 -3.04 3.99
C ARG A 18 5.90 -1.81 4.41
N PRO A 19 5.26 -1.05 3.51
CA PRO A 19 4.45 0.11 3.91
C PRO A 19 3.27 -0.23 4.82
N ILE A 20 2.70 -1.43 4.70
CA ILE A 20 1.59 -1.91 5.54
C ILE A 20 2.13 -2.59 6.79
N THR A 21 3.09 -3.52 6.64
CA THR A 21 3.56 -4.34 7.77
C THR A 21 4.47 -3.60 8.75
N LYS A 22 4.99 -2.43 8.40
CA LYS A 22 5.77 -1.59 9.34
C LYS A 22 4.95 -1.15 10.55
N SER A 23 3.63 -1.01 10.43
CA SER A 23 2.74 -0.69 11.55
C SER A 23 2.26 -1.94 12.31
N TRP A 24 2.93 -3.09 12.15
CA TRP A 24 2.61 -4.33 12.88
C TRP A 24 2.64 -4.13 14.40
N SER A 25 3.63 -3.40 14.92
CA SER A 25 3.77 -3.09 16.34
C SER A 25 2.62 -2.24 16.90
N GLU A 26 1.87 -1.55 16.04
CA GLU A 26 0.69 -0.76 16.40
C GLU A 26 -0.61 -1.58 16.29
N GLY A 27 -0.50 -2.86 15.91
CA GLY A 27 -1.59 -3.81 15.86
C GLY A 27 -2.33 -3.89 14.52
N PRO A 28 -3.27 -4.84 14.40
CA PRO A 28 -3.92 -5.17 13.14
C PRO A 28 -4.77 -4.03 12.58
N GLN A 29 -5.37 -3.18 13.42
CA GLN A 29 -6.15 -2.04 12.95
C GLN A 29 -5.26 -0.97 12.29
N ALA A 30 -4.07 -0.73 12.81
CA ALA A 30 -3.12 0.21 12.21
C ALA A 30 -2.72 -0.24 10.80
N MET A 31 -2.39 -1.53 10.63
CA MET A 31 -2.10 -2.11 9.31
C MET A 31 -3.30 -2.01 8.35
N LYS A 32 -4.52 -2.29 8.82
CA LYS A 32 -5.74 -2.17 8.01
C LYS A 32 -5.96 -0.73 7.54
N SER A 33 -5.81 0.24 8.44
CA SER A 33 -5.93 1.66 8.12
C SER A 33 -4.85 2.10 7.12
N LYS A 34 -3.61 1.64 7.28
CA LYS A 34 -2.53 1.90 6.30
C LYS A 34 -2.83 1.30 4.93
N ALA A 35 -3.30 0.05 4.89
CA ALA A 35 -3.71 -0.60 3.65
C ALA A 35 -4.81 0.20 2.94
N ARG A 36 -5.81 0.67 3.69
CA ARG A 36 -6.90 1.48 3.14
C ARG A 36 -6.40 2.82 2.59
N ALA A 37 -5.57 3.55 3.35
CA ALA A 37 -5.04 4.84 2.91
C ALA A 37 -4.22 4.72 1.61
N ILE A 38 -3.42 3.66 1.48
CA ILE A 38 -2.65 3.39 0.26
C ILE A 38 -3.58 3.02 -0.91
N ALA A 39 -4.63 2.23 -0.65
CA ALA A 39 -5.62 1.90 -1.67
C ALA A 39 -6.36 3.16 -2.15
N ASP A 40 -6.78 4.03 -1.23
CA ASP A 40 -7.46 5.29 -1.55
C ASP A 40 -6.55 6.24 -2.36
N GLU A 41 -5.23 6.22 -2.10
CA GLU A 41 -4.26 6.95 -2.92
C GLU A 41 -4.16 6.39 -4.34
N ILE A 42 -4.24 5.07 -4.53
CA ILE A 42 -4.04 4.46 -5.85
C ILE A 42 -5.31 4.50 -6.70
N LEU A 43 -6.48 4.39 -6.07
CA LEU A 43 -7.76 4.19 -6.74
C LEU A 43 -8.57 5.48 -6.98
N ASN A 44 -8.12 6.62 -6.43
CA ASN A 44 -8.71 7.94 -6.65
C ASN A 44 -7.71 8.90 -7.30
#